data_AF-A0A451APL0-F1
#
_entry.id   AF-A0A451APL0-F1
#
_cell.length_a   1.000
_cell.length_b   1.000
_cell.length_c   1.000
_cell.angle_alpha   90.00
_cell.angle_beta   90.00
_cell.angle_gamma   90.00
#
_symmetry.space_group_name_H-M   'P 1'
#
loop_
_entity.id
_entity.type
_entity.pdbx_description
1 polymer ?
#
loop_
_entity_poly.entity_id
_entity_poly.type
_entity_poly.pdbx_seq_one_letter_code
_entity_poly.pdbx_strand_id
1 'polypeptide(L)' 'MNNYYAVCANRLMEEIKTTPEEYLPALLHTVRVFRESITLKPAESSFRQGWKEAMSGETIPVEELWIGVGDGE' A
#
# COMPACT_ATOMS: atom_id res chain seq x y z
N MET A 1 -5.59 -7.97 23.47
CA MET A 1 -5.47 -8.06 21.99
C MET A 1 -6.12 -9.35 21.53
N ASN A 2 -7.13 -9.43 20.66
CA ASN A 2 -8.24 -8.55 20.33
C ASN A 2 -9.30 -9.53 19.80
N ASN A 3 -10.32 -9.89 20.61
CA ASN A 3 -11.29 -10.96 20.27
C ASN A 3 -11.92 -10.74 18.87
N TYR A 4 -12.10 -9.47 18.50
CA TYR A 4 -12.55 -9.06 17.17
C TYR A 4 -11.67 -9.56 16.01
N TYR A 5 -10.33 -9.50 16.15
CA TYR A 5 -9.41 -9.97 15.11
C TYR A 5 -9.55 -11.48 14.89
N ALA A 6 -9.66 -12.24 15.98
CA ALA A 6 -9.87 -13.68 15.92
C ALA A 6 -11.21 -14.03 15.25
N VAL A 7 -12.28 -13.31 15.58
CA VAL A 7 -13.60 -13.49 14.94
C VAL A 7 -13.55 -13.18 13.44
N CYS A 8 -12.91 -12.08 13.03
CA CYS A 8 -12.75 -11.73 11.63
C CYS A 8 -11.90 -12.76 10.86
N ALA A 9 -10.76 -13.18 11.42
CA ALA A 9 -9.89 -14.18 10.80
C ALA A 9 -10.60 -15.52 10.61
N ASN A 10 -11.36 -15.97 11.62
CA ASN A 10 -12.14 -17.20 11.53
C ASN A 10 -13.22 -17.12 10.45
N ARG A 11 -13.97 -16.01 10.37
CA ARG A 11 -14.97 -15.84 9.30
C ARG A 11 -14.34 -15.84 7.92
N LEU A 12 -13.21 -15.15 7.76
CA LEU A 12 -12.49 -15.14 6.48
C LEU A 12 -12.05 -16.54 6.07
N MET A 13 -11.57 -17.36 7.01
CA MET A 13 -11.22 -18.76 6.74
C MET A 13 -12.42 -19.59 6.29
N GLU A 14 -13.59 -19.40 6.89
CA GLU A 14 -14.80 -20.14 6.49
C GLU A 14 -15.29 -19.74 5.09
N GLU A 15 -15.25 -18.45 4.73
CA GLU A 15 -15.55 -18.00 3.36
C GLU A 15 -14.58 -18.61 2.34
N ILE A 16 -13.28 -18.67 2.66
CA ILE A 16 -12.28 -19.29 1.77
C ILE A 16 -12.55 -20.79 1.60
N LYS A 17 -12.89 -21.51 2.68
CA LYS A 17 -13.18 -22.95 2.63
C LYS A 17 -14.43 -23.29 1.84
N THR A 18 -15.42 -22.39 1.85
CA THR A 18 -16.70 -22.58 1.14
C THR A 18 -16.65 -22.09 -0.31
N THR A 19 -15.55 -21.45 -0.72
CA THR A 19 -15.33 -21.03 -2.11
C THR A 19 -15.08 -22.26 -3.00
N PRO A 20 -15.77 -22.40 -4.15
CA PRO A 20 -15.51 -23.49 -5.08
C PRO A 20 -14.08 -23.46 -5.62
N GLU A 21 -13.49 -24.65 -5.82
CA GLU A 21 -12.07 -24.82 -6.14
C GLU A 21 -11.65 -24.05 -7.41
N GLU A 22 -12.52 -23.96 -8.40
CA GLU A 22 -12.29 -23.28 -9.67
C GLU A 22 -12.06 -21.77 -9.52
N TYR A 23 -12.53 -21.16 -8.41
CA TYR A 23 -12.36 -19.75 -8.12
C TYR A 23 -11.21 -19.43 -7.15
N LEU A 24 -10.60 -20.45 -6.51
CA LEU A 24 -9.48 -20.24 -5.59
C LEU A 24 -8.29 -19.47 -6.20
N PRO A 25 -7.90 -19.71 -7.48
CA PRO A 25 -6.84 -18.92 -8.11
C PRO A 25 -7.17 -17.42 -8.20
N ALA A 26 -8.42 -17.08 -8.54
CA ALA A 26 -8.88 -15.70 -8.62
C ALA A 26 -8.93 -15.06 -7.23
N LEU A 27 -9.44 -15.77 -6.22
CA LEU A 27 -9.47 -15.30 -4.83
C LEU A 27 -8.05 -15.04 -4.29
N LEU A 28 -7.10 -15.94 -4.58
CA LEU A 28 -5.69 -15.76 -4.20
C LEU A 28 -5.09 -14.51 -4.85
N HIS A 29 -5.41 -14.26 -6.12
CA HIS A 29 -4.95 -13.05 -6.81
C HIS A 29 -5.51 -11.79 -6.14
N THR A 30 -6.81 -11.75 -5.84
CA THR A 30 -7.44 -10.63 -5.13
C THR A 30 -6.78 -10.36 -3.78
N VAL A 31 -6.52 -11.39 -2.97
CA VAL A 31 -5.86 -11.23 -1.66
C VAL A 31 -4.43 -10.69 -1.82
N ARG A 32 -3.69 -11.12 -2.84
CA ARG A 32 -2.35 -10.59 -3.15
C ARG A 32 -2.40 -9.10 -3.50
N VAL A 33 -3.27 -8.73 -4.43
CA VAL A 33 -3.46 -7.34 -4.84
C VAL A 33 -3.87 -6.47 -3.65
N PHE A 34 -4.81 -6.95 -2.82
CA PHE A 34 -5.21 -6.25 -1.60
C PHE A 34 -4.02 -6.04 -0.66
N ARG A 35 -3.24 -7.10 -0.39
CA ARG A 35 -2.04 -7.01 0.45
C ARG A 35 -1.04 -6.01 -0.12
N GLU A 36 -0.79 -6.02 -1.42
CA GLU A 36 0.10 -5.08 -2.08
C GLU A 36 -0.42 -3.64 -2.00
N SER A 37 -1.74 -3.43 -2.06
CA SER A 37 -2.34 -2.09 -1.94
C SER A 37 -2.21 -1.49 -0.54
N ILE A 38 -2.27 -2.30 0.51
CA ILE A 38 -2.11 -1.84 1.90
C ILE A 38 -0.64 -1.80 2.32
N THR A 39 0.22 -2.58 1.66
CA THR A 39 1.66 -2.54 1.89
C THR A 39 2.18 -1.32 1.14
N LEU A 40 2.22 -0.17 1.83
CA LEU A 40 2.94 1.01 1.37
C LEU A 40 4.28 0.56 0.75
N LYS A 41 4.56 0.99 -0.49
CA LYS A 41 5.89 0.79 -1.08
C LYS A 41 6.90 1.23 -0.01
N PRO A 42 7.87 0.38 0.36
CA PRO A 42 8.81 0.74 1.41
C PRO A 42 9.35 2.14 1.11
N ALA A 43 9.21 3.04 2.07
CA ALA A 43 9.75 4.38 1.98
C ALA A 43 11.25 4.35 1.69
N GLU A 44 11.93 3.21 1.90
CA GLU A 44 13.29 2.95 1.44
C GLU A 44 13.50 3.34 -0.03
N SER A 45 12.58 3.00 -0.93
CA SER A 45 12.71 3.36 -2.35
C SER A 45 12.64 4.87 -2.57
N SER A 46 11.65 5.53 -1.96
CA SER A 46 11.52 6.99 -1.96
C SER A 46 12.71 7.69 -1.28
N PHE A 47 13.23 7.11 -0.20
CA PHE A 47 14.34 7.65 0.58
C PHE A 47 15.65 7.51 -0.19
N ARG A 48 15.92 6.36 -0.81
CA ARG A 48 17.09 6.18 -1.68
C ARG A 48 17.07 7.17 -2.84
N GLN A 49 15.91 7.37 -3.44
CA GLN A 49 15.74 8.32 -4.54
C GLN A 49 15.96 9.76 -4.05
N GLY A 50 15.25 10.19 -3.00
CA GLY A 50 15.43 11.52 -2.42
C GLY A 50 16.84 11.78 -1.89
N TRP A 51 17.53 10.74 -1.39
CA TRP A 51 18.93 10.84 -0.98
C TRP A 51 19.86 11.09 -2.16
N LYS A 52 19.63 10.41 -3.29
CA LYS A 52 20.39 10.63 -4.52
C LYS A 52 20.16 12.04 -5.07
N GLU A 53 18.91 12.49 -5.11
CA GLU A 53 18.51 13.83 -5.57
C GLU A 53 19.14 14.92 -4.69
N ALA A 54 19.12 14.75 -3.37
CA ALA A 54 19.76 15.67 -2.44
C ALA A 54 21.28 15.75 -2.65
N MET A 55 21.93 14.60 -2.91
CA MET A 55 23.37 14.55 -3.17
C MET A 55 23.76 15.10 -4.55
N SER A 56 22.88 15.04 -5.56
CA SER A 56 23.10 15.64 -6.87
C SER A 56 22.70 17.12 -6.95
N GLY A 57 22.12 17.68 -5.90
CA GLY A 57 21.62 19.05 -5.87
C GLY A 57 20.31 19.23 -6.65
N GLU A 58 19.62 18.15 -6.99
CA GLU A 58 18.27 18.13 -7.57
C GLU A 58 17.23 18.40 -6.48
N THR A 59 17.35 19.54 -5.81
CA THR A 59 16.45 19.98 -4.74
C THR A 59 15.69 21.22 -5.17
N ILE A 60 14.52 21.42 -4.56
CA ILE A 60 13.73 22.64 -4.70
C ILE A 60 13.75 23.42 -3.38
N PRO A 61 13.80 24.76 -3.43
CA PRO A 61 13.67 25.60 -2.24
C PRO A 61 12.36 25.33 -1.49
N VAL A 62 12.37 25.53 -0.18
CA VAL A 62 11.19 25.25 0.66
C VAL A 62 10.02 26.17 0.30
N GLU A 63 10.32 27.37 -0.17
CA GLU A 63 9.38 28.38 -0.62
C GLU A 63 8.65 27.94 -1.91
N GLU A 64 9.26 27.04 -2.69
CA GLU A 64 8.73 26.56 -3.97
C GLU A 64 7.97 25.22 -3.85
N LEU A 65 8.08 24.52 -2.71
CA LEU A 65 7.47 23.21 -2.47
C LEU A 65 5.95 23.16 -2.70
N TRP A 66 5.26 24.28 -2.49
CA TRP A 66 3.79 24.36 -2.51
C TRP A 66 3.23 25.00 -3.78
N ILE A 67 4.09 25.43 -4.72
CA ILE A 67 3.66 26.04 -5.98
C ILE A 67 2.86 24.99 -6.77
N GLY A 68 1.58 25.26 -7.01
CA GLY A 68 0.67 24.36 -7.72
C GLY A 68 -0.06 23.32 -6.87
N VAL A 69 0.17 23.27 -5.54
CA VAL A 69 -0.58 22.37 -4.62
C VAL A 69 -1.72 23.12 -3.90
N GLY A 70 -1.81 24.45 -4.02
CA GLY A 70 -2.82 25.28 -3.36
C GLY A 70 -3.57 26.28 -4.23
N ASP A 71 -3.19 26.45 -5.49
CA ASP A 71 -3.88 27.35 -6.41
C ASP A 71 -4.81 26.52 -7.29
N GLY A 72 -6.09 26.51 -6.93
CA GLY A 72 -7.12 25.90 -7.76
C GLY A 72 -7.21 26.60 -9.11
N GLU A 73 -6.84 25.89 -10.17
CA GLU A 73 -7.49 25.95 -11.48
C GLU A 73 -8.05 24.57 -11.84
#